data_AF-A0A545U7C1-F1
#
_entry.id   AF-A0A545U7C1-F1
#
_cell.length_a   1.000
_cell.length_b   1.000
_cell.length_c   1.000
_cell.angle_alpha   90.00
_cell.angle_beta   90.00
_cell.angle_gamma   90.00
#
_symmetry.space_group_name_H-M   'P 1'
#
loop_
_entity.id
_entity.type
_entity.pdbx_description
1 polymer ?
#
loop_
_entity_poly.entity_id
_entity_poly.type
_entity_poly.pdbx_seq_one_letter_code
_entity_poly.pdbx_strand_id
1 'polypeptide(L)'
;MNTSVLSKLFWVLAFCCFLLLRNCSEQGAGLGNEESGWRQLVDFSDSTELSDSDRQKYPRFSKAYQDVLEASEADQRLKLIKAALVVANEESFQSGPILKQLHLMAADIHQSKWHHLFAIESLVKAQNYQFDKQTDRRLKSLRRHLASNEKERNFNADYVATRATGPAKVLKDRVLVTYIFIDDGVKTRWSKKDMLRSEQVLSEVERWKQLRASEYNIDNLEFINKIFIAQRNPRIKQLSAISHKSATPQIDKFVDAVMEDLGEKNVGDFISKHMKIVGADQGVVIFHSNFERRSFARRCGYTHKRTYYENGKKRTQMISKCREEYVMLMNQVKRNRWDKLHNTQAHEILHLFGADDLYSIKNAASYAATDIMNFYSKNLSDGSIHPITAYAIGWQDHKPEDVPFRVLDK
;
A
#
# COMPACT_ATOMS: atom_id res chain seq x y z
N MET A 1 -50.54 -36.29 16.46
CA MET A 1 -49.83 -35.43 15.50
C MET A 1 -48.41 -35.97 15.32
N ASN A 2 -48.00 -36.28 14.09
CA ASN A 2 -46.76 -37.02 13.78
C ASN A 2 -45.50 -36.15 14.01
N THR A 3 -44.78 -36.42 15.10
CA THR A 3 -43.51 -35.78 15.49
C THR A 3 -42.37 -36.02 14.48
N SER A 4 -42.54 -36.99 13.58
CA SER A 4 -41.58 -37.36 12.53
C SER A 4 -41.37 -36.26 11.46
N VAL A 5 -42.42 -35.50 11.13
CA VAL A 5 -42.34 -34.49 10.05
C VAL A 5 -41.65 -33.21 10.54
N LEU A 6 -41.92 -32.80 11.78
CA LEU A 6 -41.30 -31.61 12.39
C LEU A 6 -39.79 -31.76 12.60
N SER A 7 -39.32 -32.95 12.97
CA SER A 7 -37.88 -33.24 13.11
C SER A 7 -37.14 -33.11 11.77
N LYS A 8 -37.70 -33.66 10.69
CA LYS A 8 -37.09 -33.57 9.35
C LYS A 8 -37.08 -32.13 8.83
N LEU A 9 -38.13 -31.35 9.10
CA LEU A 9 -38.18 -29.94 8.71
C LEU A 9 -37.10 -29.11 9.43
N PHE A 10 -36.84 -29.42 10.71
CA PHE A 10 -35.83 -28.74 11.51
C PHE A 10 -34.40 -29.00 11.01
N TRP A 11 -34.10 -30.24 10.59
CA TRP A 11 -32.81 -30.59 10.01
C TRP A 11 -32.57 -29.94 8.63
N VAL A 12 -33.61 -29.84 7.79
CA VAL A 12 -33.50 -29.15 6.50
C VAL A 12 -33.29 -27.64 6.70
N LEU A 13 -33.99 -27.02 7.64
CA LEU A 13 -33.79 -25.60 7.96
C LEU A 13 -32.41 -25.33 8.58
N ALA A 14 -31.93 -26.20 9.47
CA ALA A 14 -30.59 -26.09 10.05
C ALA A 14 -29.49 -26.26 8.98
N PHE A 15 -29.66 -27.20 8.05
CA PHE A 15 -28.73 -27.42 6.94
C PHE A 15 -28.73 -26.25 5.94
N CYS A 16 -29.90 -25.70 5.60
CA CYS A 16 -30.01 -24.50 4.76
C CYS A 16 -29.40 -23.26 5.44
N CYS A 17 -29.60 -23.07 6.75
CA CYS A 17 -28.93 -22.01 7.51
C CYS A 17 -27.41 -22.19 7.55
N PHE A 18 -26.92 -23.43 7.67
CA PHE A 18 -25.48 -23.72 7.65
C PHE A 18 -24.86 -23.44 6.27
N LEU A 19 -25.56 -23.74 5.18
CA LEU A 19 -25.14 -23.41 3.81
C LEU A 19 -25.18 -21.90 3.53
N LEU A 20 -26.19 -21.19 4.02
CA LEU A 20 -26.30 -19.73 3.88
C LEU A 20 -25.23 -18.99 4.69
N LEU A 21 -24.87 -19.49 5.89
CA LEU A 21 -23.78 -18.93 6.69
C LEU A 21 -22.40 -19.18 6.06
N ARG A 22 -22.23 -20.29 5.34
CA ARG A 22 -20.99 -20.57 4.61
C ARG A 22 -20.78 -19.60 3.44
N ASN A 23 -21.84 -19.29 2.69
CA ASN A 23 -21.79 -18.35 1.56
C ASN A 23 -21.71 -16.86 1.97
N CYS A 24 -22.13 -16.48 3.18
CA CYS A 24 -22.03 -15.08 3.64
C CYS A 24 -20.63 -14.70 4.18
N SER A 25 -19.73 -15.66 4.41
CA SER A 25 -18.38 -15.38 4.93
C SER A 25 -17.31 -15.10 3.86
N GLU A 26 -17.64 -15.29 2.58
CA GLU A 26 -16.68 -15.22 1.46
C GLU A 26 -16.70 -13.89 0.67
N GLN A 27 -17.34 -12.84 1.18
CA GLN A 27 -17.24 -11.47 0.60
C GLN A 27 -16.07 -10.64 1.16
N GLY A 28 -15.09 -11.27 1.79
CA GLY A 28 -13.78 -10.66 2.05
C GLY A 28 -12.89 -10.87 0.84
N ALA A 29 -12.61 -9.81 0.08
CA ALA A 29 -11.68 -9.74 -1.06
C ALA A 29 -10.81 -11.01 -1.23
N GLY A 30 -11.28 -11.92 -2.08
CA GLY A 30 -10.65 -13.20 -2.36
C GLY A 30 -9.32 -13.01 -3.08
N LEU A 31 -8.23 -13.00 -2.31
CA LEU A 31 -6.86 -13.21 -2.79
C LEU A 31 -6.39 -14.65 -2.49
N GLY A 32 -7.31 -15.57 -2.18
CA GLY A 32 -6.98 -16.78 -1.43
C GLY A 32 -6.53 -18.01 -2.21
N ASN A 33 -6.82 -18.14 -3.52
CA ASN A 33 -6.61 -19.43 -4.21
C ASN A 33 -6.08 -19.37 -5.66
N GLU A 34 -5.88 -18.19 -6.27
CA GLU A 34 -5.27 -18.11 -7.60
C GLU A 34 -3.73 -18.06 -7.56
N GLU A 35 -3.10 -17.85 -6.40
CA GLU A 35 -1.64 -17.66 -6.31
C GLU A 35 -0.81 -18.93 -6.59
N SER A 36 -1.37 -20.12 -6.42
CA SER A 36 -0.65 -21.39 -6.59
C SER A 36 -0.34 -21.74 -8.06
N GLY A 37 -1.03 -21.11 -9.02
CA GLY A 37 -0.83 -21.34 -10.45
C GLY A 37 0.31 -20.52 -11.08
N TRP A 38 0.88 -19.54 -10.38
CA TRP A 38 1.84 -18.57 -10.97
C TRP A 38 3.31 -18.92 -10.79
N ARG A 39 3.65 -19.98 -10.06
CA ARG A 39 5.04 -20.38 -9.76
C ARG A 39 5.64 -21.31 -10.81
N GLN A 40 5.51 -20.98 -12.09
CA GLN A 40 6.55 -21.35 -13.04
C GLN A 40 7.45 -20.13 -13.19
N LEU A 41 8.47 -20.03 -12.33
CA LEU A 41 9.66 -19.28 -12.72
C LEU A 41 10.14 -19.97 -14.00
N VAL A 42 10.22 -19.21 -15.10
CA VAL A 42 10.81 -19.71 -16.34
C VAL A 42 12.18 -20.25 -15.96
N ASP A 43 12.40 -21.54 -16.19
CA ASP A 43 13.72 -22.12 -16.04
C ASP A 43 14.61 -21.45 -17.11
N PHE A 44 15.48 -20.55 -16.67
CA PHE A 44 16.34 -19.76 -17.55
C PHE A 44 17.44 -20.62 -18.21
N SER A 45 17.45 -21.93 -17.98
CA SER A 45 18.35 -22.87 -18.66
C SER A 45 18.13 -22.95 -20.17
N ASP A 46 16.95 -22.57 -20.68
CA ASP A 46 16.68 -22.37 -22.11
C ASP A 46 17.13 -20.97 -22.60
N SER A 47 18.27 -20.46 -22.12
CA SER A 47 18.77 -19.18 -22.57
C SER A 47 19.23 -19.27 -24.03
N THR A 48 18.66 -18.44 -24.90
CA THR A 48 19.11 -18.35 -26.29
C THR A 48 20.53 -17.78 -26.28
N GLU A 49 21.53 -18.59 -26.64
CA GLU A 49 22.90 -18.11 -26.70
C GLU A 49 23.09 -17.14 -27.87
N LEU A 50 23.92 -16.11 -27.66
CA LEU A 50 24.39 -15.26 -28.75
C LEU A 50 25.29 -16.08 -29.69
N SER A 51 25.04 -15.98 -30.99
CA SER A 51 25.89 -16.59 -32.01
C SER A 51 27.29 -15.95 -31.99
N ASP A 52 28.33 -16.70 -32.37
CA ASP A 52 29.70 -16.16 -32.43
C ASP A 52 29.80 -14.94 -33.35
N SER A 53 29.03 -14.94 -34.44
CA SER A 53 28.89 -13.81 -35.35
C SER A 53 28.34 -12.57 -34.63
N ASP A 54 27.28 -12.73 -33.84
CA ASP A 54 26.71 -11.63 -33.05
C ASP A 54 27.68 -11.14 -31.98
N ARG A 55 28.42 -12.04 -31.31
CA ARG A 55 29.44 -11.66 -30.31
C ARG A 55 30.56 -10.83 -30.94
N GLN A 56 31.01 -11.20 -32.13
CA GLN A 56 32.05 -10.48 -32.85
C GLN A 56 31.55 -9.13 -33.40
N LYS A 57 30.31 -9.10 -33.90
CA LYS A 57 29.72 -7.91 -34.53
C LYS A 57 29.22 -6.88 -33.50
N TYR A 58 28.75 -7.32 -32.34
CA TYR A 58 28.13 -6.49 -31.31
C TYR A 58 28.79 -6.72 -29.93
N PRO A 59 30.08 -6.41 -29.77
CA PRO A 59 30.83 -6.77 -28.57
C PRO A 59 30.33 -6.05 -27.31
N ARG A 60 29.83 -4.80 -27.40
CA ARG A 60 29.28 -4.10 -26.23
C ARG A 60 27.97 -4.74 -25.80
N PHE A 61 27.07 -5.01 -26.75
CA PHE A 61 25.82 -5.71 -26.44
C PHE A 61 26.08 -7.11 -25.89
N SER A 62 26.99 -7.88 -26.48
CA SER A 62 27.35 -9.21 -26.00
C SER A 62 27.82 -9.20 -24.55
N LYS A 63 28.66 -8.22 -24.18
CA LYS A 63 29.09 -8.05 -22.80
C LYS A 63 27.91 -7.69 -21.89
N ALA A 64 27.10 -6.70 -22.27
CA ALA A 64 25.94 -6.28 -21.48
C ALA A 64 24.91 -7.42 -21.29
N TYR A 65 24.71 -8.26 -22.31
CA TYR A 65 23.85 -9.44 -22.23
C TYR A 65 24.43 -10.51 -21.29
N GLN A 66 25.74 -10.75 -21.35
CA GLN A 66 26.41 -11.66 -20.41
C GLN A 66 26.29 -11.17 -18.96
N ASP A 67 26.47 -9.87 -18.72
CA ASP A 67 26.29 -9.27 -17.39
C ASP A 67 24.86 -9.51 -16.85
N VAL A 68 23.83 -9.48 -17.72
CA VAL A 68 22.44 -9.81 -17.35
C VAL A 68 22.31 -11.27 -16.90
N LEU A 69 22.93 -12.20 -17.62
CA LEU A 69 22.86 -13.64 -17.29
C LEU A 69 23.58 -13.96 -15.97
N GLU A 70 24.69 -13.28 -15.71
CA GLU A 70 25.52 -13.49 -14.51
C GLU A 70 24.94 -12.84 -13.25
N ALA A 71 24.03 -11.87 -13.39
CA ALA A 71 23.45 -11.17 -12.25
C ALA A 71 22.54 -12.08 -11.40
N SER A 72 22.89 -12.32 -10.14
CA SER A 72 22.10 -13.12 -9.20
C SER A 72 20.89 -12.37 -8.63
N GLU A 73 21.05 -11.08 -8.37
CA GLU A 73 20.03 -10.24 -7.73
C GLU A 73 19.04 -9.69 -8.75
N ALA A 74 17.74 -9.84 -8.47
CA ALA A 74 16.67 -9.43 -9.39
C ALA A 74 16.73 -7.94 -9.75
N ASP A 75 17.08 -7.07 -8.81
CA ASP A 75 17.13 -5.61 -9.00
C ASP A 75 18.31 -5.20 -9.86
N GLN A 76 19.46 -5.83 -9.62
CA GLN A 76 20.65 -5.65 -10.44
C GLN A 76 20.41 -6.17 -11.85
N ARG A 77 19.84 -7.37 -11.99
CA ARG A 77 19.47 -7.95 -13.28
C ARG A 77 18.52 -7.04 -14.05
N LEU A 78 17.50 -6.48 -13.40
CA LEU A 78 16.56 -5.55 -14.05
C LEU A 78 17.25 -4.26 -14.53
N LYS A 79 18.19 -3.71 -13.76
CA LYS A 79 19.02 -2.56 -14.18
C LYS A 79 19.88 -2.92 -15.40
N LEU A 80 20.52 -4.08 -15.39
CA LEU A 80 21.36 -4.57 -16.48
C LEU A 80 20.54 -4.87 -17.74
N ILE A 81 19.32 -5.41 -17.62
CA ILE A 81 18.42 -5.61 -18.76
C ILE A 81 18.13 -4.28 -19.45
N LYS A 82 17.81 -3.22 -18.67
CA LYS A 82 17.57 -1.88 -19.22
C LYS A 82 18.81 -1.34 -19.93
N ALA A 83 19.99 -1.50 -19.33
CA ALA A 83 21.25 -1.07 -19.95
C ALA A 83 21.56 -1.84 -21.25
N ALA A 84 21.38 -3.17 -21.26
CA ALA A 84 21.58 -4.02 -22.43
C ALA A 84 20.63 -3.64 -23.57
N LEU A 85 19.37 -3.33 -23.28
CA LEU A 85 18.40 -2.86 -24.28
C LEU A 85 18.77 -1.50 -24.89
N VAL A 86 19.36 -0.59 -24.10
CA VAL A 86 19.88 0.69 -24.61
C VAL A 86 21.05 0.44 -25.57
N VAL A 87 22.03 -0.39 -25.16
CA VAL A 87 23.17 -0.76 -26.01
C VAL A 87 22.73 -1.47 -27.29
N ALA A 88 21.75 -2.37 -27.20
CA ALA A 88 21.19 -3.03 -28.38
C ALA A 88 20.63 -2.02 -29.39
N ASN A 89 19.92 -1.00 -28.92
CA ASN A 89 19.40 0.05 -29.77
C ASN A 89 20.52 0.92 -30.38
N GLU A 90 21.52 1.32 -29.59
CA GLU A 90 22.69 2.07 -30.07
C GLU A 90 23.46 1.32 -31.17
N GLU A 91 23.65 0.02 -31.01
CA GLU A 91 24.37 -0.83 -31.96
C GLU A 91 23.48 -1.36 -33.09
N SER A 92 22.19 -0.98 -33.12
CA SER A 92 21.21 -1.52 -34.07
C SER A 92 21.18 -3.05 -34.11
N PHE A 93 21.27 -3.69 -32.94
CA PHE A 93 21.12 -5.13 -32.77
C PHE A 93 19.66 -5.55 -33.02
N GLN A 94 19.43 -6.56 -33.87
CA GLN A 94 18.09 -6.91 -34.38
C GLN A 94 17.65 -8.36 -34.09
N SER A 95 18.37 -9.12 -33.25
CA SER A 95 17.96 -10.50 -32.95
C SER A 95 16.67 -10.51 -32.11
N GLY A 96 15.54 -10.73 -32.79
CA GLY A 96 14.21 -10.81 -32.17
C GLY A 96 14.14 -11.79 -30.99
N PRO A 97 14.67 -13.03 -31.09
CA PRO A 97 14.67 -13.98 -29.98
C PRO A 97 15.37 -13.47 -28.71
N ILE A 98 16.57 -12.89 -28.84
CA ILE A 98 17.35 -12.37 -27.70
C ILE A 98 16.64 -11.18 -27.05
N LEU A 99 16.16 -10.23 -27.87
CA LEU A 99 15.45 -9.04 -27.38
C LEU A 99 14.13 -9.42 -26.69
N LYS A 100 13.40 -10.39 -27.25
CA LYS A 100 12.24 -10.99 -26.61
C LYS A 100 12.60 -11.59 -25.26
N GLN A 101 13.69 -12.36 -25.17
CA GLN A 101 14.10 -13.00 -23.92
C GLN A 101 14.41 -11.99 -22.82
N LEU A 102 15.13 -10.90 -23.14
CA LEU A 102 15.39 -9.80 -22.19
C LEU A 102 14.10 -9.22 -21.62
N HIS A 103 13.09 -9.01 -22.47
CA HIS A 103 11.78 -8.54 -22.03
C HIS A 103 10.99 -9.56 -21.21
N LEU A 104 11.09 -10.85 -21.51
CA LEU A 104 10.49 -11.91 -20.69
C LEU A 104 11.11 -11.95 -19.28
N MET A 105 12.44 -11.86 -19.18
CA MET A 105 13.13 -11.76 -17.88
C MET A 105 12.66 -10.54 -17.08
N ALA A 106 12.55 -9.37 -17.72
CA ALA A 106 12.03 -8.17 -17.06
C ALA A 106 10.60 -8.35 -16.57
N ALA A 107 9.74 -8.99 -17.37
CA ALA A 107 8.37 -9.29 -17.00
C ALA A 107 8.28 -10.22 -15.78
N ASP A 108 9.14 -11.24 -15.71
CA ASP A 108 9.23 -12.16 -14.56
C ASP A 108 9.62 -11.43 -13.28
N ILE A 109 10.67 -10.60 -13.35
CA ILE A 109 11.12 -9.81 -12.20
C ILE A 109 9.99 -8.88 -11.73
N HIS A 110 9.38 -8.11 -12.63
CA HIS A 110 8.28 -7.21 -12.27
C HIS A 110 7.07 -7.94 -11.70
N GLN A 111 6.68 -9.07 -12.28
CA GLN A 111 5.56 -9.87 -11.75
C GLN A 111 5.89 -10.43 -10.37
N SER A 112 7.13 -10.86 -10.12
CA SER A 112 7.57 -11.36 -8.81
C SER A 112 7.48 -10.32 -7.69
N LYS A 113 7.51 -9.03 -8.06
CA LYS A 113 7.36 -7.86 -7.18
C LYS A 113 5.94 -7.33 -7.06
N TRP A 114 4.99 -7.92 -7.82
CA TRP A 114 3.62 -7.42 -8.03
C TRP A 114 3.53 -6.09 -8.80
N HIS A 115 4.56 -5.73 -9.58
CA HIS A 115 4.55 -4.57 -10.47
C HIS A 115 3.88 -4.92 -11.81
N HIS A 116 2.60 -5.28 -11.76
CA HIS A 116 1.89 -5.89 -12.89
C HIS A 116 1.84 -5.02 -14.15
N LEU A 117 1.80 -3.69 -14.03
CA LEU A 117 1.83 -2.78 -15.18
C LEU A 117 3.15 -2.88 -15.96
N PHE A 118 4.29 -2.86 -15.26
CA PHE A 118 5.60 -3.02 -15.90
C PHE A 118 5.81 -4.43 -16.46
N ALA A 119 5.25 -5.45 -15.80
CA ALA A 119 5.24 -6.80 -16.35
C ALA A 119 4.44 -6.87 -17.66
N ILE A 120 3.25 -6.25 -17.73
CA ILE A 120 2.44 -6.17 -18.95
C ILE A 120 3.20 -5.42 -20.06
N GLU A 121 3.81 -4.27 -19.75
CA GLU A 121 4.60 -3.51 -20.73
C GLU A 121 5.74 -4.35 -21.32
N SER A 122 6.47 -5.06 -20.46
CA SER A 122 7.57 -5.94 -20.88
C SER A 122 7.05 -7.10 -21.74
N LEU A 123 5.93 -7.74 -21.38
CA LEU A 123 5.32 -8.80 -22.19
C LEU A 123 4.81 -8.29 -23.56
N VAL A 124 4.29 -7.07 -23.62
CA VAL A 124 3.91 -6.44 -24.90
C VAL A 124 5.13 -6.25 -25.79
N LYS A 125 6.24 -5.74 -25.25
CA LYS A 125 7.49 -5.60 -26.01
C LYS A 125 8.02 -6.95 -26.48
N ALA A 126 7.99 -7.98 -25.63
CA ALA A 126 8.35 -9.35 -25.99
C ALA A 126 7.51 -9.89 -27.18
N GLN A 127 6.19 -9.67 -27.17
CA GLN A 127 5.29 -10.06 -28.26
C GLN A 127 5.58 -9.35 -29.58
N ASN A 128 5.99 -8.07 -29.52
CA ASN A 128 6.30 -7.29 -30.72
C ASN A 128 7.54 -7.81 -31.47
N TYR A 129 8.48 -8.45 -30.76
CA TYR A 129 9.65 -9.08 -31.40
C TYR A 129 9.30 -10.43 -32.03
N GLN A 130 8.53 -11.26 -31.34
CA GLN A 130 8.12 -12.56 -31.86
C GLN A 130 6.87 -13.05 -31.13
N PHE A 131 5.80 -13.26 -31.89
CA PHE A 131 4.53 -13.74 -31.34
C PHE A 131 4.71 -15.08 -30.62
N ASP A 132 4.19 -15.17 -29.40
CA ASP A 132 4.15 -16.41 -28.63
C ASP A 132 2.80 -16.58 -27.91
N LYS A 133 2.18 -17.75 -28.07
CA LYS A 133 0.85 -18.04 -27.52
C LYS A 133 0.86 -18.10 -26.01
N GLN A 134 1.96 -18.53 -25.38
CA GLN A 134 2.06 -18.58 -23.92
C GLN A 134 2.17 -17.17 -23.33
N THR A 135 2.99 -16.31 -23.93
CA THR A 135 3.13 -14.89 -23.59
C THR A 135 1.80 -14.16 -23.71
N ASP A 136 1.00 -14.42 -24.76
CA ASP A 136 -0.33 -13.83 -24.94
C ASP A 136 -1.31 -14.24 -23.82
N ARG A 137 -1.32 -15.54 -23.45
CA ARG A 137 -2.12 -16.04 -22.34
C ARG A 137 -1.74 -15.36 -21.01
N ARG A 138 -0.44 -15.22 -20.75
CA ARG A 138 0.08 -14.56 -19.54
C ARG A 138 -0.34 -13.10 -19.49
N LEU A 139 -0.20 -12.38 -20.61
CA LEU A 139 -0.60 -10.98 -20.76
C LEU A 139 -2.12 -10.81 -20.53
N LYS A 140 -2.96 -11.65 -21.15
CA LYS A 140 -4.42 -11.64 -20.90
C LYS A 140 -4.75 -11.90 -19.44
N SER A 141 -4.03 -12.79 -18.77
CA SER A 141 -4.30 -13.08 -17.37
C SER A 141 -3.88 -11.95 -16.44
N LEU A 142 -2.70 -11.35 -16.63
CA LEU A 142 -2.27 -10.19 -15.85
C LEU A 142 -3.22 -9.00 -16.02
N ARG A 143 -3.70 -8.75 -17.25
CA ARG A 143 -4.71 -7.70 -17.50
C ARG A 143 -6.02 -7.96 -16.76
N ARG A 144 -6.52 -9.21 -16.75
CA ARG A 144 -7.72 -9.59 -15.98
C ARG A 144 -7.49 -9.40 -14.47
N HIS A 145 -6.34 -9.84 -13.96
CA HIS A 145 -5.98 -9.68 -12.56
C HIS A 145 -5.97 -8.19 -12.15
N LEU A 146 -5.28 -7.35 -12.93
CA LEU A 146 -5.22 -5.91 -12.69
C LEU A 146 -6.62 -5.28 -12.71
N ALA A 147 -7.42 -5.54 -13.75
CA ALA A 147 -8.79 -5.04 -13.85
C ALA A 147 -9.67 -5.46 -12.65
N SER A 148 -9.42 -6.65 -12.08
CA SER A 148 -10.18 -7.13 -10.92
C SER A 148 -9.78 -6.45 -9.60
N ASN A 149 -8.56 -5.93 -9.51
CA ASN A 149 -8.04 -5.20 -8.36
C ASN A 149 -8.34 -3.70 -8.44
N GLU A 150 -8.59 -3.17 -9.64
CA GLU A 150 -8.85 -1.75 -9.90
C GLU A 150 -10.35 -1.37 -9.81
N LYS A 151 -11.13 -2.05 -8.97
CA LYS A 151 -12.58 -1.77 -8.83
C LYS A 151 -12.90 -0.36 -8.37
N GLU A 152 -11.96 0.26 -7.63
CA GLU A 152 -12.10 1.62 -7.10
C GLU A 152 -11.52 2.68 -8.04
N ARG A 153 -10.89 2.25 -9.14
CA ARG A 153 -10.41 3.15 -10.18
C ARG A 153 -11.58 3.94 -10.75
N ASN A 154 -11.37 5.23 -10.99
CA ASN A 154 -12.36 6.19 -11.49
C ASN A 154 -13.38 6.68 -10.45
N PHE A 155 -13.22 6.37 -9.16
CA PHE A 155 -14.05 6.98 -8.13
C PHE A 155 -13.78 8.48 -8.02
N ASN A 156 -12.54 8.89 -8.29
CA ASN A 156 -12.12 10.28 -8.22
C ASN A 156 -11.51 10.76 -9.56
N ALA A 157 -11.77 12.02 -9.89
CA ALA A 157 -11.14 12.71 -11.03
C ALA A 157 -9.90 13.52 -10.63
N ASP A 158 -9.83 13.94 -9.37
CA ASP A 158 -8.80 14.81 -8.81
C ASP A 158 -8.04 14.09 -7.69
N TYR A 159 -6.79 14.48 -7.49
CA TYR A 159 -6.01 14.13 -6.29
C TYR A 159 -6.17 15.20 -5.24
N VAL A 160 -6.55 14.83 -4.01
CA VAL A 160 -6.74 15.78 -2.91
C VAL A 160 -5.59 15.66 -1.91
N ALA A 161 -4.64 16.59 -1.97
CA ALA A 161 -3.58 16.71 -0.98
C ALA A 161 -4.06 17.55 0.21
N THR A 162 -4.04 16.98 1.42
CA THR A 162 -4.39 17.70 2.65
C THR A 162 -3.13 17.97 3.47
N ARG A 163 -2.14 18.63 2.87
CA ARG A 163 -0.82 18.87 3.46
C ARG A 163 -0.91 19.76 4.70
N ALA A 164 -0.02 19.55 5.67
CA ALA A 164 0.12 20.42 6.86
C ALA A 164 -1.18 20.58 7.67
N THR A 165 -2.02 19.54 7.70
CA THR A 165 -3.22 19.47 8.53
C THR A 165 -3.01 18.56 9.75
N GLY A 166 -3.88 18.71 10.75
CA GLY A 166 -3.89 17.83 11.92
C GLY A 166 -2.61 17.87 12.79
N PRO A 167 -2.54 16.98 13.80
CA PRO A 167 -1.32 16.71 14.57
C PRO A 167 -0.12 16.19 13.76
N ALA A 168 -0.33 15.45 12.68
CA ALA A 168 0.69 14.82 11.84
C ALA A 168 1.38 15.84 10.93
N LYS A 169 0.65 16.83 10.39
CA LYS A 169 1.17 17.93 9.55
C LYS A 169 1.91 17.47 8.29
N VAL A 170 3.20 17.16 8.41
CA VAL A 170 4.16 16.82 7.35
C VAL A 170 5.07 15.72 7.88
N LEU A 171 5.56 14.79 7.08
CA LEU A 171 6.32 13.63 7.60
C LEU A 171 7.81 13.94 7.73
N LYS A 172 8.27 14.66 8.75
CA LYS A 172 9.71 15.00 8.92
C LYS A 172 10.06 15.24 10.38
N ASP A 173 11.32 15.52 10.71
CA ASP A 173 11.71 15.83 12.09
C ASP A 173 11.27 14.69 13.07
N ARG A 174 10.79 15.03 14.28
CA ARG A 174 10.40 14.04 15.30
C ARG A 174 8.91 13.70 15.25
N VAL A 175 8.59 12.47 14.87
CA VAL A 175 7.22 11.93 14.79
C VAL A 175 6.95 11.00 15.98
N LEU A 176 6.00 11.35 16.83
CA LEU A 176 5.46 10.41 17.81
C LEU A 176 4.48 9.46 17.13
N VAL A 177 4.71 8.15 17.23
CA VAL A 177 3.76 7.11 16.83
C VAL A 177 3.20 6.46 18.09
N THR A 178 1.93 6.71 18.39
CA THR A 178 1.22 6.00 19.45
C THR A 178 0.47 4.81 18.85
N TYR A 179 0.90 3.60 19.19
CA TYR A 179 0.30 2.35 18.74
C TYR A 179 -0.59 1.77 19.84
N ILE A 180 -1.90 1.69 19.57
CA ILE A 180 -2.91 1.28 20.54
C ILE A 180 -3.47 -0.07 20.10
N PHE A 181 -3.13 -1.13 20.83
CA PHE A 181 -3.75 -2.43 20.64
C PHE A 181 -5.15 -2.43 21.27
N ILE A 182 -6.17 -2.79 20.48
CA ILE A 182 -7.55 -2.89 20.96
C ILE A 182 -7.89 -4.36 21.22
N ASP A 183 -8.04 -4.70 22.50
CA ASP A 183 -8.49 -6.01 22.95
C ASP A 183 -9.94 -5.92 23.44
N ASP A 184 -10.88 -6.40 22.64
CA ASP A 184 -12.30 -6.45 23.01
C ASP A 184 -12.64 -7.70 23.86
N GLY A 185 -11.65 -8.57 24.12
CA GLY A 185 -11.80 -9.81 24.86
C GLY A 185 -12.67 -10.89 24.19
N VAL A 186 -13.22 -10.63 23.01
CA VAL A 186 -14.17 -11.52 22.30
C VAL A 186 -13.67 -11.85 20.90
N LYS A 187 -13.55 -10.86 20.02
CA LYS A 187 -13.18 -11.01 18.60
C LYS A 187 -11.75 -10.56 18.33
N THR A 188 -11.23 -9.62 19.12
CA THR A 188 -9.85 -9.14 19.04
C THR A 188 -9.15 -9.46 20.35
N ARG A 189 -8.25 -10.44 20.30
CA ARG A 189 -7.35 -10.75 21.41
C ARG A 189 -5.91 -10.61 20.95
N TRP A 190 -5.08 -10.10 21.85
CA TRP A 190 -3.66 -9.89 21.58
C TRP A 190 -2.81 -10.82 22.43
N SER A 191 -2.07 -11.71 21.76
CA SER A 191 -0.98 -12.42 22.42
C SER A 191 0.27 -11.53 22.47
N LYS A 192 1.15 -11.73 23.46
CA LYS A 192 2.45 -11.04 23.52
C LYS A 192 3.26 -11.20 22.23
N LYS A 193 3.16 -12.38 21.61
CA LYS A 193 3.82 -12.71 20.35
C LYS A 193 3.28 -11.88 19.18
N ASP A 194 1.97 -11.66 19.13
CA ASP A 194 1.35 -10.89 18.07
C ASP A 194 1.64 -9.40 18.20
N MET A 195 1.64 -8.87 19.44
CA MET A 195 2.05 -7.49 19.70
C MET A 195 3.50 -7.24 19.28
N LEU A 196 4.44 -8.10 19.71
CA LEU A 196 5.85 -8.01 19.32
C LEU A 196 6.04 -8.04 17.80
N ARG A 197 5.25 -8.83 17.09
CA ARG A 197 5.29 -8.89 15.62
C ARG A 197 4.75 -7.63 14.98
N SER A 198 3.65 -7.06 15.48
CA SER A 198 3.16 -5.76 15.01
C SER A 198 4.20 -4.66 15.24
N GLU A 199 4.92 -4.68 16.37
CA GLU A 199 6.01 -3.74 16.65
C GLU A 199 7.20 -3.91 15.68
N GLN A 200 7.56 -5.15 15.34
CA GLN A 200 8.57 -5.42 14.31
C GLN A 200 8.15 -4.87 12.95
N VAL A 201 6.90 -5.11 12.55
CA VAL A 201 6.33 -4.60 11.30
C VAL A 201 6.31 -3.07 11.27
N LEU A 202 5.93 -2.42 12.38
CA LEU A 202 6.01 -0.96 12.52
C LEU A 202 7.45 -0.46 12.30
N SER A 203 8.42 -1.10 12.95
CA SER A 203 9.84 -0.72 12.83
C SER A 203 10.36 -0.86 11.39
N GLU A 204 9.93 -1.91 10.68
CA GLU A 204 10.27 -2.10 9.27
C GLU A 204 9.63 -1.04 8.36
N VAL A 205 8.37 -0.68 8.63
CA VAL A 205 7.66 0.41 7.93
C VAL A 205 8.35 1.75 8.16
N GLU A 206 8.74 2.06 9.38
CA GLU A 206 9.45 3.30 9.74
C GLU A 206 10.81 3.40 9.06
N ARG A 207 11.60 2.32 9.09
CA ARG A 207 12.88 2.24 8.37
C ARG A 207 12.68 2.43 6.87
N TRP A 208 11.65 1.82 6.30
CA TRP A 208 11.32 2.02 4.89
C TRP A 208 10.98 3.49 4.61
N LYS A 209 10.16 4.14 5.44
CA LYS A 209 9.83 5.57 5.30
C LYS A 209 11.08 6.44 5.40
N GLN A 210 11.98 6.20 6.34
CA GLN A 210 13.26 6.92 6.46
C GLN A 210 14.12 6.76 5.21
N LEU A 211 14.24 5.54 4.68
CA LEU A 211 14.96 5.29 3.44
C LEU A 211 14.34 6.07 2.28
N ARG A 212 13.01 6.04 2.13
CA ARG A 212 12.32 6.82 1.08
C ARG A 212 12.46 8.33 1.29
N ALA A 213 12.47 8.80 2.54
CA ALA A 213 12.61 10.22 2.89
C ALA A 213 13.98 10.77 2.46
N SER A 214 15.05 9.97 2.61
CA SER A 214 16.40 10.35 2.18
C SER A 214 16.51 10.60 0.66
N GLU A 215 15.68 9.94 -0.14
CA GLU A 215 15.60 10.17 -1.60
C GLU A 215 15.09 11.60 -1.93
N TYR A 216 14.45 12.26 -0.96
CA TYR A 216 13.96 13.64 -1.03
C TYR A 216 14.78 14.61 -0.15
N ASN A 217 15.98 14.22 0.30
CA ASN A 217 16.84 15.01 1.20
C ASN A 217 16.20 15.32 2.57
N ILE A 218 15.37 14.40 3.07
CA ILE A 218 14.82 14.46 4.43
C ILE A 218 15.59 13.47 5.31
N ASP A 219 16.70 13.94 5.87
CA ASP A 219 17.64 13.10 6.62
C ASP A 219 17.35 13.04 8.13
N ASN A 220 16.48 13.92 8.63
CA ASN A 220 16.22 14.10 10.06
C ASN A 220 14.88 13.48 10.54
N LEU A 221 14.29 12.56 9.77
CA LEU A 221 13.06 11.87 10.14
C LEU A 221 13.32 10.84 11.24
N GLU A 222 12.83 11.11 12.46
CA GLU A 222 12.95 10.27 13.65
C GLU A 222 11.54 9.83 14.12
N PHE A 223 11.37 8.53 14.35
CA PHE A 223 10.14 7.99 14.93
C PHE A 223 10.33 7.67 16.42
N ILE A 224 9.36 8.10 17.24
CA ILE A 224 9.31 7.84 18.68
C ILE A 224 8.07 6.99 18.96
N ASN A 225 8.28 5.73 19.31
CA ASN A 225 7.18 4.78 19.46
C ASN A 225 6.69 4.69 20.91
N LYS A 226 5.37 4.75 21.09
CA LYS A 226 4.69 4.52 22.38
C LYS A 226 3.57 3.50 22.20
N ILE A 227 3.64 2.42 22.94
CA ILE A 227 2.69 1.31 22.88
C ILE A 227 1.68 1.43 24.01
N PHE A 228 0.40 1.24 23.69
CA PHE A 228 -0.72 1.23 24.62
C PHE A 228 -1.63 0.03 24.34
N ILE A 229 -2.40 -0.36 25.35
CA ILE A 229 -3.38 -1.44 25.23
C ILE A 229 -4.70 -0.94 25.82
N ALA A 230 -5.75 -0.91 25.01
CA ALA A 230 -7.10 -0.66 25.45
C ALA A 230 -7.85 -2.00 25.60
N GLN A 231 -8.22 -2.35 26.84
CA GLN A 231 -8.71 -3.70 27.18
C GLN A 231 -9.83 -3.73 28.24
N ARG A 232 -10.07 -2.63 28.98
CA ARG A 232 -10.92 -2.67 30.19
C ARG A 232 -12.30 -2.06 30.02
N ASN A 233 -12.62 -1.45 28.88
CA ASN A 233 -13.90 -0.79 28.68
C ASN A 233 -14.99 -1.77 28.16
N PRO A 234 -16.03 -2.08 28.95
CA PRO A 234 -17.12 -2.95 28.52
C PRO A 234 -17.87 -2.43 27.28
N ARG A 235 -17.84 -1.10 27.06
CA ARG A 235 -18.47 -0.48 25.88
C ARG A 235 -17.80 -0.92 24.58
N ILE A 236 -16.47 -1.11 24.57
CA ILE A 236 -15.74 -1.62 23.40
C ILE A 236 -16.29 -3.00 22.98
N LYS A 237 -16.64 -3.85 23.96
CA LYS A 237 -17.20 -5.19 23.72
C LYS A 237 -18.63 -5.17 23.17
N GLN A 238 -19.40 -4.16 23.55
CA GLN A 238 -20.82 -4.01 23.20
C GLN A 238 -21.03 -3.34 21.85
N LEU A 239 -20.04 -2.58 21.38
CA LEU A 239 -20.11 -1.93 20.07
C LEU A 239 -20.00 -2.97 18.96
N SER A 240 -20.80 -2.77 17.90
CA SER A 240 -20.68 -3.57 16.70
C SER A 240 -19.26 -3.46 16.14
N ALA A 241 -18.81 -4.52 15.47
CA ALA A 241 -17.51 -4.46 14.82
C ALA A 241 -17.52 -3.32 13.79
N ILE A 242 -16.64 -2.35 13.99
CA ILE A 242 -16.46 -1.24 13.07
C ILE A 242 -15.84 -1.71 11.75
N SER A 243 -16.07 -0.95 10.69
CA SER A 243 -15.41 -1.14 9.40
C SER A 243 -15.30 0.21 8.70
N HIS A 244 -14.52 0.28 7.62
CA HIS A 244 -14.47 1.47 6.75
C HIS A 244 -15.84 1.91 6.18
N LYS A 245 -16.87 1.04 6.21
CA LYS A 245 -18.25 1.36 5.78
C LYS A 245 -19.19 1.77 6.92
N SER A 246 -18.73 1.69 8.17
CA SER A 246 -19.53 2.08 9.33
C SER A 246 -19.82 3.58 9.29
N ALA A 247 -20.98 3.99 9.79
CA ALA A 247 -21.33 5.40 9.85
C ALA A 247 -20.38 6.15 10.81
N THR A 248 -20.01 7.39 10.48
CA THR A 248 -19.09 8.21 11.29
C THR A 248 -19.46 8.23 12.78
N PRO A 249 -20.72 8.44 13.20
CA PRO A 249 -21.07 8.44 14.62
C PRO A 249 -20.85 7.10 15.34
N GLN A 250 -20.83 5.97 14.62
CA GLN A 250 -20.52 4.66 15.20
C GLN A 250 -19.01 4.51 15.42
N ILE A 251 -18.21 4.95 14.45
CA ILE A 251 -16.74 4.95 14.54
C ILE A 251 -16.32 5.89 15.68
N ASP A 252 -16.89 7.09 15.75
CA ASP A 252 -16.60 8.08 16.79
C ASP A 252 -16.86 7.49 18.19
N LYS A 253 -18.05 6.92 18.43
CA LYS A 253 -18.38 6.26 19.71
C LYS A 253 -17.42 5.14 20.08
N PHE A 254 -16.90 4.41 19.09
CA PHE A 254 -15.92 3.35 19.32
C PHE A 254 -14.56 3.91 19.71
N VAL A 255 -14.09 4.92 19.00
CA VAL A 255 -12.83 5.60 19.33
C VAL A 255 -12.91 6.30 20.68
N ASP A 256 -14.03 6.94 21.00
CA ASP A 256 -14.28 7.55 22.30
C ASP A 256 -14.20 6.52 23.42
N ALA A 257 -14.81 5.34 23.25
CA ALA A 257 -14.72 4.26 24.24
C ALA A 257 -13.27 3.76 24.44
N VAL A 258 -12.46 3.73 23.37
CA VAL A 258 -11.04 3.39 23.46
C VAL A 258 -10.25 4.48 24.20
N MET A 259 -10.52 5.76 23.92
CA MET A 259 -9.88 6.89 24.58
C MET A 259 -10.26 6.97 26.06
N GLU A 260 -11.53 6.74 26.40
CA GLU A 260 -12.02 6.63 27.79
C GLU A 260 -11.25 5.55 28.57
N ASP A 261 -10.97 4.39 27.95
CA ASP A 261 -10.18 3.30 28.59
C ASP A 261 -8.75 3.73 28.91
N LEU A 262 -8.18 4.59 28.06
CA LEU A 262 -6.85 5.16 28.23
C LEU A 262 -6.84 6.40 29.15
N GLY A 263 -8.00 6.80 29.70
CA GLY A 263 -8.14 7.93 30.61
C GLY A 263 -8.11 9.30 29.92
N GLU A 264 -8.47 9.36 28.63
CA GLU A 264 -8.43 10.57 27.83
C GLU A 264 -9.79 10.91 27.23
N LYS A 265 -9.98 12.18 26.89
CA LYS A 265 -11.26 12.68 26.38
C LYS A 265 -11.48 12.37 24.90
N ASN A 266 -10.43 12.49 24.09
CA ASN A 266 -10.44 12.27 22.65
C ASN A 266 -9.01 12.06 22.13
N VAL A 267 -8.89 11.67 20.87
CA VAL A 267 -7.62 11.40 20.19
C VAL A 267 -6.70 12.62 20.19
N GLY A 268 -7.27 13.81 19.96
CA GLY A 268 -6.50 15.05 19.86
C GLY A 268 -5.83 15.46 21.17
N ASP A 269 -6.54 15.34 22.29
CA ASP A 269 -6.01 15.62 23.62
C ASP A 269 -4.93 14.59 24.01
N PHE A 270 -5.19 13.30 23.74
CA PHE A 270 -4.24 12.21 23.97
C PHE A 270 -2.92 12.43 23.22
N ILE A 271 -2.96 12.64 21.91
CA ILE A 271 -1.74 12.79 21.10
C ILE A 271 -0.99 14.09 21.46
N SER A 272 -1.71 15.20 21.68
CA SER A 272 -1.10 16.48 22.04
C SER A 272 -0.34 16.39 23.38
N LYS A 273 -0.92 15.71 24.37
CA LYS A 273 -0.28 15.47 25.67
C LYS A 273 1.00 14.66 25.50
N HIS A 274 0.95 13.55 24.76
CA HIS A 274 2.13 12.70 24.60
C HIS A 274 3.22 13.33 23.73
N MET A 275 2.86 14.07 22.67
CA MET A 275 3.82 14.84 21.87
C MET A 275 4.60 15.82 22.75
N LYS A 276 3.91 16.54 23.65
CA LYS A 276 4.54 17.47 24.60
C LYS A 276 5.50 16.75 25.56
N ILE A 277 5.13 15.56 26.05
CA ILE A 277 5.97 14.77 26.98
C ILE A 277 7.30 14.36 26.31
N VAL A 278 7.27 13.94 25.04
CA VAL A 278 8.46 13.42 24.34
C VAL A 278 9.19 14.47 23.49
N GLY A 279 8.65 15.69 23.41
CA GLY A 279 9.15 16.74 22.53
C GLY A 279 9.09 16.33 21.06
N ALA A 280 7.95 15.84 20.60
CA ALA A 280 7.71 15.53 19.18
C ALA A 280 7.02 16.70 18.47
N ASP A 281 7.37 16.90 17.20
CA ASP A 281 6.83 17.97 16.34
C ASP A 281 5.47 17.59 15.73
N GLN A 282 5.30 16.28 15.54
CA GLN A 282 4.20 15.65 14.81
C GLN A 282 3.72 14.39 15.55
N GLY A 283 2.46 14.00 15.35
CA GLY A 283 1.85 12.88 16.04
C GLY A 283 0.97 12.01 15.17
N VAL A 284 1.12 10.70 15.29
CA VAL A 284 0.35 9.66 14.60
C VAL A 284 -0.28 8.74 15.64
N VAL A 285 -1.58 8.52 15.51
CA VAL A 285 -2.32 7.55 16.34
C VAL A 285 -2.73 6.36 15.49
N ILE A 286 -2.37 5.16 15.92
CA ILE A 286 -2.73 3.90 15.26
C ILE A 286 -3.55 3.06 16.21
N PHE A 287 -4.80 2.80 15.86
CA PHE A 287 -5.66 1.83 16.52
C PHE A 287 -5.53 0.50 15.79
N HIS A 288 -5.12 -0.58 16.47
CA HIS A 288 -5.01 -1.90 15.86
C HIS A 288 -6.01 -2.89 16.47
N SER A 289 -7.01 -3.25 15.67
CA SER A 289 -7.98 -4.31 15.96
C SER A 289 -7.63 -5.58 15.17
N ASN A 290 -7.51 -6.73 15.84
CA ASN A 290 -7.10 -8.00 15.22
C ASN A 290 -8.28 -8.72 14.50
N PHE A 291 -9.03 -8.03 13.63
CA PHE A 291 -10.37 -8.47 13.18
C PHE A 291 -10.52 -8.80 11.66
N GLU A 292 -9.43 -8.79 10.89
CA GLU A 292 -9.35 -9.01 9.43
C GLU A 292 -10.46 -8.29 8.66
N ARG A 293 -10.44 -6.95 8.75
CA ARG A 293 -11.25 -6.06 7.91
C ARG A 293 -10.34 -5.12 7.13
N ARG A 294 -10.93 -4.36 6.20
CA ARG A 294 -10.23 -3.27 5.51
C ARG A 294 -9.91 -2.19 6.54
N SER A 295 -8.62 -1.87 6.64
CA SER A 295 -8.09 -0.73 7.39
C SER A 295 -8.46 0.58 6.68
N PHE A 296 -8.41 1.68 7.42
CA PHE A 296 -8.65 3.02 6.89
C PHE A 296 -8.00 4.07 7.78
N ALA A 297 -7.83 5.27 7.25
CA ALA A 297 -7.42 6.45 8.01
C ALA A 297 -8.54 7.48 8.11
N ARG A 298 -8.72 8.08 9.29
CA ARG A 298 -9.44 9.33 9.45
C ARG A 298 -8.41 10.45 9.38
N ARG A 299 -8.39 11.20 8.27
CA ARG A 299 -7.47 12.32 8.05
C ARG A 299 -8.12 13.66 8.33
N CYS A 300 -7.33 14.64 8.76
CA CYS A 300 -7.77 16.03 8.85
C CYS A 300 -7.70 16.73 7.48
N GLY A 301 -8.77 17.42 7.06
CA GLY A 301 -8.76 18.33 5.89
C GLY A 301 -8.65 19.80 6.30
N TYR A 302 -8.61 20.73 5.33
CA TYR A 302 -8.71 22.16 5.66
C TYR A 302 -10.15 22.52 6.03
N THR A 303 -10.34 23.10 7.21
CA THR A 303 -11.69 23.41 7.73
C THR A 303 -11.99 24.90 7.78
N HIS A 304 -10.99 25.76 7.62
CA HIS A 304 -11.14 27.20 7.77
C HIS A 304 -10.31 27.98 6.75
N LYS A 305 -10.73 29.21 6.46
CA LYS A 305 -9.97 30.20 5.68
C LYS A 305 -9.43 31.27 6.62
N ARG A 306 -8.13 31.52 6.57
CA ARG A 306 -7.48 32.67 7.22
C ARG A 306 -7.05 33.66 6.15
N THR A 307 -7.56 34.87 6.23
CA THR A 307 -7.05 35.99 5.41
C THR A 307 -5.87 36.62 6.15
N TYR A 308 -4.78 36.90 5.45
CA TYR A 308 -3.63 37.65 5.96
C TYR A 308 -3.09 38.58 4.88
N TYR A 309 -2.24 39.54 5.25
CA TYR A 309 -1.59 40.44 4.30
C TYR A 309 -0.10 40.13 4.26
N GLU A 310 0.44 39.95 3.05
CA GLU A 310 1.85 39.71 2.80
C GLU A 310 2.30 40.72 1.74
N ASN A 311 3.27 41.57 2.10
CA ASN A 311 3.75 42.67 1.23
C ASN A 311 2.59 43.55 0.71
N GLY A 312 1.65 43.90 1.60
CA GLY A 312 0.47 44.72 1.28
C GLY A 312 -0.60 44.00 0.45
N LYS A 313 -0.36 42.76 0.01
CA LYS A 313 -1.33 41.98 -0.79
C LYS A 313 -2.14 41.07 0.12
N LYS A 314 -3.47 41.11 -0.03
CA LYS A 314 -4.40 40.20 0.65
C LYS A 314 -4.18 38.78 0.14
N ARG A 315 -3.83 37.87 1.04
CA ARG A 315 -3.67 36.43 0.82
C ARG A 315 -4.72 35.66 1.61
N THR A 316 -5.09 34.49 1.12
CA THR A 316 -5.96 33.55 1.83
C THR A 316 -5.21 32.25 2.00
N GLN A 317 -5.10 31.78 3.24
CA GLN A 317 -4.56 30.48 3.59
C GLN A 317 -5.68 29.57 4.08
N MET A 318 -5.70 28.34 3.59
CA MET A 318 -6.54 27.28 4.15
C MET A 318 -5.83 26.72 5.40
N ILE A 319 -6.55 26.63 6.52
CA ILE A 319 -6.01 26.06 7.76
C ILE A 319 -6.92 24.94 8.27
N SER A 320 -6.32 23.93 8.90
CA SER A 320 -7.06 22.90 9.62
C SER A 320 -7.09 23.22 11.11
N LYS A 321 -8.28 23.14 11.72
CA LYS A 321 -8.45 23.08 13.18
C LYS A 321 -8.79 21.66 13.68
N CYS A 322 -8.78 20.69 12.77
CA CYS A 322 -9.02 19.30 13.12
C CYS A 322 -7.87 18.78 13.99
N ARG A 323 -8.21 18.05 15.05
CA ARG A 323 -7.25 17.44 15.98
C ARG A 323 -7.41 15.93 16.07
N GLU A 324 -8.41 15.39 15.39
CA GLU A 324 -8.76 13.98 15.45
C GLU A 324 -8.42 13.32 14.13
N GLU A 325 -7.20 12.82 14.05
CA GLU A 325 -6.77 11.95 12.97
C GLU A 325 -6.09 10.71 13.52
N TYR A 326 -6.33 9.60 12.86
CA TYR A 326 -5.84 8.31 13.29
C TYR A 326 -5.96 7.28 12.17
N VAL A 327 -5.14 6.25 12.25
CA VAL A 327 -5.31 5.03 11.47
C VAL A 327 -6.11 4.02 12.28
N MET A 328 -7.06 3.35 11.63
CA MET A 328 -7.71 2.15 12.13
C MET A 328 -7.17 0.94 11.36
N LEU A 329 -6.14 0.30 11.90
CA LEU A 329 -5.61 -0.96 11.39
C LEU A 329 -6.50 -2.12 11.84
N MET A 330 -6.93 -2.91 10.89
CA MET A 330 -7.85 -4.03 11.12
C MET A 330 -7.33 -5.38 10.61
N ASN A 331 -6.14 -5.40 10.01
CA ASN A 331 -5.51 -6.62 9.49
C ASN A 331 -5.13 -7.56 10.64
N GLN A 332 -5.35 -8.87 10.45
CA GLN A 332 -4.88 -9.85 11.42
C GLN A 332 -3.38 -10.11 11.29
N VAL A 333 -2.74 -10.31 12.44
CA VAL A 333 -1.33 -10.69 12.57
C VAL A 333 -1.21 -12.20 12.29
N LYS A 334 -1.10 -12.58 11.01
CA LYS A 334 -1.00 -13.98 10.58
C LYS A 334 0.40 -14.36 10.09
N ARG A 335 0.86 -15.53 10.50
CA ARG A 335 2.07 -16.18 9.96
C ARG A 335 1.88 -16.33 8.45
N ASN A 336 2.71 -15.65 7.65
CA ASN A 336 2.73 -15.63 6.18
C ASN A 336 1.90 -14.55 5.46
N ARG A 337 1.35 -13.54 6.16
CA ARG A 337 0.70 -12.38 5.50
C ARG A 337 1.25 -11.04 6.00
N TRP A 338 2.55 -11.02 6.24
CA TRP A 338 3.26 -9.88 6.80
C TRP A 338 3.38 -8.74 5.79
N ASP A 339 3.68 -9.08 4.55
CA ASP A 339 3.63 -8.21 3.38
C ASP A 339 2.37 -7.32 3.34
N LYS A 340 1.19 -7.92 3.56
CA LYS A 340 -0.07 -7.19 3.59
C LYS A 340 -0.10 -6.18 4.74
N LEU A 341 0.33 -6.59 5.95
CA LEU A 341 0.35 -5.68 7.11
C LEU A 341 1.36 -4.53 6.90
N HIS A 342 2.57 -4.83 6.39
CA HIS A 342 3.57 -3.80 6.05
C HIS A 342 3.00 -2.77 5.07
N ASN A 343 2.45 -3.21 3.94
CA ASN A 343 1.89 -2.32 2.92
C ASN A 343 0.71 -1.52 3.49
N THR A 344 -0.25 -2.17 4.15
CA THR A 344 -1.41 -1.47 4.73
C THR A 344 -0.96 -0.45 5.76
N GLN A 345 -0.09 -0.81 6.71
CA GLN A 345 0.36 0.13 7.72
C GLN A 345 1.15 1.30 7.14
N ALA A 346 2.07 1.03 6.22
CA ALA A 346 2.82 2.08 5.54
C ALA A 346 1.91 3.04 4.76
N HIS A 347 0.93 2.50 4.05
CA HIS A 347 -0.07 3.23 3.27
C HIS A 347 -0.98 4.10 4.15
N GLU A 348 -1.65 3.51 5.14
CA GLU A 348 -2.62 4.21 5.98
C GLU A 348 -1.98 5.34 6.80
N ILE A 349 -0.71 5.17 7.25
CA ILE A 349 0.01 6.23 7.94
C ILE A 349 0.20 7.46 7.03
N LEU A 350 0.44 7.28 5.71
CA LEU A 350 0.65 8.41 4.80
C LEU A 350 -0.60 9.27 4.62
N HIS A 351 -1.80 8.68 4.77
CA HIS A 351 -3.03 9.45 4.75
C HIS A 351 -3.10 10.50 5.86
N LEU A 352 -2.51 10.23 7.03
CA LEU A 352 -2.48 11.20 8.13
C LEU A 352 -1.62 12.42 7.79
N PHE A 353 -0.60 12.24 6.95
CA PHE A 353 0.23 13.33 6.45
C PHE A 353 -0.34 14.00 5.20
N GLY A 354 -1.54 13.61 4.76
CA GLY A 354 -2.29 14.28 3.71
C GLY A 354 -2.20 13.65 2.32
N ALA A 355 -1.58 12.46 2.19
CA ALA A 355 -1.64 11.70 0.96
C ALA A 355 -3.06 11.18 0.67
N ASP A 356 -3.42 11.11 -0.61
CA ASP A 356 -4.66 10.51 -1.10
C ASP A 356 -4.42 9.22 -1.87
N ASP A 357 -5.49 8.43 -2.02
CA ASP A 357 -5.46 7.18 -2.76
C ASP A 357 -5.34 7.41 -4.26
N LEU A 358 -4.12 7.24 -4.81
CA LEU A 358 -3.88 7.30 -6.25
C LEU A 358 -4.63 6.18 -6.99
N TYR A 359 -4.85 5.02 -6.38
CA TYR A 359 -5.56 3.92 -7.03
C TYR A 359 -7.02 4.24 -7.39
N SER A 360 -7.60 5.25 -6.74
CA SER A 360 -8.97 5.71 -7.02
C SER A 360 -9.07 6.64 -8.24
N ILE A 361 -7.95 7.19 -8.71
CA ILE A 361 -7.89 8.23 -9.74
C ILE A 361 -7.72 7.60 -11.12
N LYS A 362 -8.60 7.98 -12.05
CA LYS A 362 -8.67 7.44 -13.42
C LYS A 362 -7.31 7.41 -14.14
N ASN A 363 -6.63 8.54 -14.20
CA ASN A 363 -5.40 8.70 -14.98
C ASN A 363 -4.12 8.35 -14.19
N ALA A 364 -4.22 7.93 -12.94
CA ALA A 364 -3.05 7.64 -12.11
C ALA A 364 -2.48 6.22 -12.32
N ALA A 365 -3.20 5.34 -13.01
CA ALA A 365 -2.83 3.93 -13.15
C ALA A 365 -1.38 3.74 -13.61
N SER A 366 -0.98 4.32 -14.73
CA SER A 366 0.39 4.19 -15.25
C SER A 366 1.37 5.27 -14.76
N TYR A 367 0.89 6.34 -14.13
CA TYR A 367 1.74 7.47 -13.72
C TYR A 367 2.70 7.09 -12.60
N ALA A 368 2.19 6.43 -11.56
CA ALA A 368 2.95 6.13 -10.34
C ALA A 368 2.79 4.64 -10.00
N ALA A 369 3.21 3.76 -10.92
CA ALA A 369 2.91 2.33 -10.88
C ALA A 369 3.54 1.56 -9.69
N THR A 370 4.53 2.15 -9.03
CA THR A 370 5.20 1.59 -7.84
C THR A 370 4.94 2.42 -6.59
N ASP A 371 4.13 3.46 -6.66
CA ASP A 371 3.80 4.28 -5.50
C ASP A 371 2.88 3.49 -4.56
N ILE A 372 3.19 3.51 -3.27
CA ILE A 372 2.41 2.81 -2.25
C ILE A 372 0.95 3.29 -2.15
N MET A 373 0.66 4.51 -2.59
CA MET A 373 -0.70 5.06 -2.66
C MET A 373 -1.47 4.58 -3.90
N ASN A 374 -0.80 3.89 -4.85
CA ASN A 374 -1.40 3.38 -6.08
C ASN A 374 -1.44 1.85 -6.14
N PHE A 375 -0.34 1.16 -5.87
CA PHE A 375 -0.31 -0.30 -5.89
C PHE A 375 0.53 -0.85 -4.74
N TYR A 376 0.08 -1.97 -4.19
CA TYR A 376 0.89 -2.73 -3.25
C TYR A 376 2.00 -3.47 -3.98
N SER A 377 3.16 -3.53 -3.32
CA SER A 377 4.27 -4.36 -3.75
C SER A 377 4.36 -5.60 -2.87
N LYS A 378 4.89 -6.69 -3.41
CA LYS A 378 5.04 -7.94 -2.64
C LYS A 378 5.87 -7.73 -1.37
N ASN A 379 6.98 -7.01 -1.49
CA ASN A 379 7.73 -6.52 -0.34
C ASN A 379 7.57 -5.01 -0.29
N LEU A 380 7.50 -4.44 0.91
CA LEU A 380 7.43 -2.99 1.07
C LEU A 380 8.65 -2.28 0.43
N SER A 381 9.82 -2.90 0.48
CA SER A 381 11.05 -2.40 -0.16
C SER A 381 10.98 -2.25 -1.68
N ASP A 382 10.07 -2.97 -2.34
CA ASP A 382 9.83 -2.85 -3.78
C ASP A 382 8.87 -1.69 -4.12
N GLY A 383 8.21 -1.11 -3.10
CA GLY A 383 7.36 0.07 -3.21
C GLY A 383 8.15 1.36 -3.08
N SER A 384 7.60 2.43 -3.65
CA SER A 384 8.19 3.75 -3.72
C SER A 384 7.25 4.84 -3.19
N ILE A 385 7.80 6.03 -2.98
CA ILE A 385 7.04 7.27 -2.81
C ILE A 385 7.34 8.12 -4.04
N HIS A 386 6.34 8.32 -4.90
CA HIS A 386 6.44 9.15 -6.10
C HIS A 386 6.31 10.64 -5.73
N PRO A 387 6.83 11.57 -6.56
CA PRO A 387 6.73 13.01 -6.31
C PRO A 387 5.35 13.52 -5.85
N ILE A 388 4.25 13.01 -6.40
CA ILE A 388 2.91 13.45 -5.97
C ILE A 388 2.60 13.11 -4.50
N THR A 389 2.97 11.91 -4.05
CA THR A 389 2.82 11.49 -2.66
C THR A 389 3.80 12.24 -1.76
N ALA A 390 5.06 12.43 -2.20
CA ALA A 390 6.06 13.22 -1.49
C ALA A 390 5.62 14.68 -1.28
N TYR A 391 4.98 15.28 -2.29
CA TYR A 391 4.38 16.61 -2.17
C TYR A 391 3.26 16.63 -1.12
N ALA A 392 2.36 15.66 -1.17
CA ALA A 392 1.22 15.58 -0.26
C ALA A 392 1.65 15.47 1.21
N ILE A 393 2.65 14.63 1.49
CA ILE A 393 3.19 14.41 2.85
C ILE A 393 4.23 15.44 3.29
N GLY A 394 4.55 16.42 2.43
CA GLY A 394 5.43 17.54 2.78
C GLY A 394 6.94 17.23 2.73
N TRP A 395 7.37 16.24 1.95
CA TRP A 395 8.79 16.00 1.64
C TRP A 395 9.33 16.89 0.53
N GLN A 396 8.45 17.43 -0.32
CA GLN A 396 8.82 18.45 -1.28
C GLN A 396 7.79 19.58 -1.29
N ASP A 397 8.26 20.81 -1.48
CA ASP A 397 7.40 21.98 -1.50
C ASP A 397 6.71 22.19 -2.84
N HIS A 398 7.38 21.80 -3.92
CA HIS A 398 6.90 22.00 -5.28
C HIS A 398 5.91 20.91 -5.66
N LYS A 399 4.73 21.33 -6.11
CA LYS A 399 3.72 20.45 -6.68
C LYS A 399 4.23 19.93 -8.03
N PRO A 400 4.19 18.62 -8.30
CA PRO A 400 4.62 18.09 -9.59
C PRO A 400 3.76 18.66 -10.72
N GLU A 401 4.41 19.04 -11.83
CA GLU A 401 3.75 19.66 -12.99
C GLU A 401 3.28 18.63 -14.02
N ASP A 402 3.89 17.45 -14.04
CA ASP A 402 3.72 16.39 -15.04
C ASP A 402 2.67 15.33 -14.66
N VAL A 403 1.75 15.66 -13.75
CA VAL A 403 0.67 14.77 -13.32
C VAL A 403 -0.49 14.73 -14.34
N PRO A 404 -1.01 13.54 -14.71
CA PRO A 404 -2.10 13.43 -15.70
C PRO A 404 -3.50 13.66 -15.10
N PHE A 405 -3.58 14.33 -13.95
CA PHE A 405 -4.80 14.65 -13.22
C PHE A 405 -4.61 15.95 -12.44
N ARG A 406 -5.71 16.59 -12.06
CA ARG A 406 -5.65 17.83 -11.28
C ARG A 406 -5.33 17.50 -9.82
N VAL A 407 -4.44 18.30 -9.24
CA VAL A 407 -4.05 18.22 -7.83
C VAL A 407 -4.64 19.42 -7.10
N LEU A 408 -5.40 19.14 -6.03
CA LEU A 408 -6.13 20.09 -5.22
C LEU A 408 -5.58 20.10 -3.80
N ASP A 409 -5.30 21.28 -3.26
CA ASP A 409 -4.98 21.45 -1.84
C ASP A 409 -6.28 21.78 -1.09
N LYS A 410 -6.93 20.78 -0.46
CA LYS A 410 -8.27 20.91 0.15
C LYS A 410 -8.41 20.40 1.58
#